data_AF-A0A7S3LET0-F1
#
_entry.id   AF-A0A7S3LET0-F1
#
_cell.length_a   1.000
_cell.length_b   1.000
_cell.length_c   1.000
_cell.angle_alpha   90.00
_cell.angle_beta   90.00
_cell.angle_gamma   90.00
#
_symmetry.space_group_name_H-M   'P 1'
#
loop_
_entity.id
_entity.type
_entity.pdbx_description
1 polymer ?
#
loop_
_entity_poly.entity_id
_entity_poly.type
_entity_poly.pdbx_seq_one_letter_code
_entity_poly.pdbx_strand_id
1 'polypeptide(L)'
;MKPDLEKQRAALLKLQGEQNVKLRELEDQMLSKISACEGSILDDNKVVEGMEKLMKEGSQVEEQISKSDEVMAQVHQAVARFEPFARVCRKLFVLLEALRELSFLYEFPANIFMTVLHETLKKYGVGDEADEADRISVLKKELFREVAARIGRGLKVDDKIVFSILLARLYTGDKAIGSTVTETSAELAKLVTDTFGPQFPWEGRALNDLADVTESDIGPTIPLLLCSAQGHDVSGRVESMARDLHKELNAVAMGSPEGFETADALLASGTKRGGWVMLKNVHLCIDWLKEVLVKRVQALGGSTHKDFRLFITSEISPRLPTGLLRISDKIVAEAPTGVKASLYRFFSSISKDRFDKPVRNRLYLLLGWLHGVIQERLRFVPQGWTEKYEFTEADATHALDVIDSLLDDGKGRVTLDPEKLPWDAIRATLCKGVFGGRITSDTDQNVLNEIVDYLFSQASFNVDFKLVPSSEDGPKMPEGNTREVYREWIDALPEYTPPEWIGLDRSAEKEREKRLVESTIEKVALIQEHSENDD
;
A
#
# COMPACT_ATOMS: atom_id res chain seq x y z
N MET A 1 22.52 -17.54 -5.10
CA MET A 1 22.79 -18.24 -6.38
C MET A 1 24.29 -18.44 -6.50
N LYS A 2 24.76 -19.63 -6.86
CA LYS A 2 26.19 -19.92 -7.04
C LYS A 2 26.63 -19.34 -8.40
N PRO A 3 27.29 -18.17 -8.46
CA PRO A 3 27.59 -17.48 -9.71
C PRO A 3 28.52 -18.30 -10.61
N ASP A 4 29.37 -19.11 -9.98
CA ASP A 4 30.35 -19.96 -10.65
C ASP A 4 29.68 -21.13 -11.37
N LEU A 5 28.60 -21.68 -10.81
CA LEU A 5 27.79 -22.73 -11.44
C LEU A 5 27.06 -22.22 -12.69
N GLU A 6 26.52 -20.99 -12.65
CA GLU A 6 25.88 -20.39 -13.83
C GLU A 6 26.90 -20.00 -14.91
N LYS A 7 28.07 -19.47 -14.51
CA LYS A 7 29.19 -19.24 -15.44
C LYS A 7 29.66 -20.53 -16.08
N GLN A 8 29.77 -21.61 -15.29
CA GLN A 8 30.13 -22.93 -15.78
C GLN A 8 29.09 -23.47 -16.75
N ARG A 9 27.79 -23.36 -16.43
CA ARG A 9 26.68 -23.73 -17.32
C ARG A 9 26.74 -22.99 -18.65
N ALA A 10 26.87 -21.66 -18.60
CA ALA A 10 26.91 -20.83 -19.80
C ALA A 10 28.14 -21.13 -20.67
N ALA A 11 29.30 -21.36 -20.05
CA ALA A 11 30.52 -21.74 -20.75
C ALA A 11 30.41 -23.12 -21.41
N LEU A 12 29.82 -24.10 -20.71
CA LEU A 12 29.61 -25.45 -21.25
C LEU A 12 28.60 -25.46 -22.40
N LEU A 13 27.48 -24.73 -22.29
CA LEU A 13 26.51 -24.58 -23.39
C LEU A 13 27.17 -23.99 -24.64
N LYS A 14 28.03 -22.98 -24.46
CA LYS A 14 28.78 -22.38 -25.55
C LYS A 14 29.76 -23.38 -26.18
N LEU A 15 30.53 -24.08 -25.35
CA LEU A 15 31.50 -25.10 -25.80
C LEU A 15 30.81 -26.22 -26.58
N GLN A 16 29.67 -26.70 -26.08
CA GLN A 16 28.87 -27.74 -26.74
C GLN A 16 28.33 -27.25 -28.09
N GLY A 17 27.89 -25.99 -28.18
CA GLY A 17 27.51 -25.36 -29.45
C GLY A 17 28.65 -25.34 -30.46
N GLU A 18 29.85 -24.93 -30.03
CA GLU A 18 31.06 -24.91 -30.87
C GLU A 18 31.48 -26.32 -31.33
N GLN A 19 31.42 -27.31 -30.44
CA GLN A 19 31.74 -28.71 -30.76
C GLN A 19 30.73 -29.33 -31.74
N ASN A 20 29.44 -29.06 -31.59
CA ASN A 20 28.40 -29.53 -32.52
C ASN A 20 28.56 -28.92 -33.93
N VAL A 21 28.94 -27.64 -34.02
CA VAL A 21 29.25 -27.01 -35.32
C VAL A 21 30.47 -27.67 -35.95
N LYS A 22 31.54 -27.87 -35.17
CA LYS A 22 32.77 -28.51 -35.65
C LYS A 22 32.53 -29.96 -36.13
N LEU A 23 31.66 -30.70 -35.46
CA LEU A 23 31.28 -32.05 -35.90
C LEU A 23 30.60 -32.01 -37.27
N ARG A 24 29.64 -31.10 -37.49
CA ARG A 24 28.99 -30.90 -38.80
C ARG A 24 29.98 -30.49 -39.89
N GLU A 25 30.93 -29.60 -39.58
CA GLU A 25 31.96 -29.21 -40.54
C GLU A 25 32.86 -30.39 -40.96
N LEU A 26 33.17 -31.29 -40.02
CA LEU A 26 33.93 -32.51 -40.32
C LEU A 26 33.10 -33.49 -41.16
N GLU A 27 31.80 -33.63 -40.89
CA GLU A 27 30.86 -34.42 -41.70
C GLU A 27 30.75 -33.88 -43.14
N ASP A 28 30.59 -32.56 -43.29
CA ASP A 28 30.52 -31.89 -44.60
C ASP A 28 31.84 -32.04 -45.39
N GLN A 29 32.98 -31.93 -44.72
CA GLN A 29 34.30 -32.19 -45.32
C GLN A 29 34.46 -33.64 -45.75
N MET A 30 33.93 -34.58 -44.97
CA MET A 30 33.93 -36.01 -45.31
C MET A 30 33.07 -36.26 -46.56
N LEU A 31 31.85 -35.71 -46.61
CA LEU A 31 30.95 -35.80 -47.76
C LEU A 31 31.53 -35.16 -49.02
N SER A 32 32.15 -33.98 -48.87
CA SER A 32 32.81 -33.29 -49.98
C SER A 32 33.96 -34.12 -50.55
N LYS A 33 34.83 -34.70 -49.70
CA LYS A 33 35.91 -35.59 -50.16
C LYS A 33 35.39 -36.86 -50.84
N ILE A 34 34.29 -37.44 -50.35
CA ILE A 34 33.64 -38.59 -51.01
C ILE A 34 33.10 -38.18 -52.38
N SER A 35 32.44 -37.02 -52.50
CA SER A 35 31.86 -36.54 -53.76
C SER A 35 32.89 -36.13 -54.83
N ALA A 36 34.08 -35.68 -54.40
CA ALA A 36 35.15 -35.23 -55.30
C ALA A 36 35.98 -36.39 -55.87
N CYS A 37 35.74 -37.62 -55.41
CA CYS A 37 36.46 -38.81 -55.86
C CYS A 37 35.82 -39.34 -57.17
N GLU A 38 36.42 -39.05 -58.32
CA GLU A 38 36.04 -39.65 -59.61
C GLU A 38 36.72 -41.01 -59.80
N GLY A 39 36.11 -42.09 -59.33
CA GLY A 39 36.62 -43.46 -59.46
C GLY A 39 36.43 -44.31 -58.20
N SER A 40 37.15 -45.43 -58.09
CA SER A 40 37.14 -46.29 -56.90
C SER A 40 37.88 -45.60 -55.75
N ILE A 41 37.17 -45.37 -54.63
CA ILE A 41 37.72 -44.77 -53.39
C ILE A 41 38.94 -45.54 -52.86
N LEU A 42 39.02 -46.85 -53.15
CA LEU A 42 40.12 -47.71 -52.73
C LEU A 42 41.43 -47.45 -53.51
N ASP A 43 41.35 -46.77 -54.65
CA ASP A 43 42.51 -46.55 -55.53
C ASP A 43 43.21 -45.20 -55.27
N ASP A 44 42.60 -44.29 -54.50
CA ASP A 44 43.16 -42.99 -54.13
C ASP A 44 43.61 -42.96 -52.66
N ASN A 45 44.89 -43.29 -52.43
CA ASN A 45 45.51 -43.28 -51.10
C ASN A 45 45.37 -41.92 -50.37
N LYS A 46 45.27 -40.79 -51.09
CA LYS A 46 45.11 -39.47 -50.45
C LYS A 46 43.71 -39.26 -49.90
N VAL A 47 42.69 -39.82 -50.56
CA VAL A 47 41.31 -39.81 -50.08
C VAL A 47 41.19 -40.70 -48.84
N VAL A 48 41.79 -41.90 -48.87
CA VAL A 48 41.79 -42.84 -47.74
C VAL A 48 42.46 -42.24 -46.49
N GLU A 49 43.70 -41.74 -46.60
CA GLU A 49 44.39 -41.09 -45.46
C GLU A 49 43.63 -39.85 -44.96
N GLY A 50 43.06 -39.08 -45.89
CA GLY A 50 42.27 -37.90 -45.58
C GLY A 50 40.95 -38.21 -44.86
N MET A 51 40.31 -39.33 -45.18
CA MET A 51 39.11 -39.84 -44.51
C MET A 51 39.43 -40.43 -43.14
N GLU A 52 40.52 -41.21 -43.01
CA GLU A 52 40.97 -41.73 -41.72
C GLU A 52 41.26 -40.61 -40.72
N LYS A 53 41.91 -39.53 -41.18
CA LYS A 53 42.17 -38.36 -40.34
C LYS A 53 40.88 -37.66 -39.90
N LEU A 54 39.93 -37.45 -40.82
CA LEU A 54 38.64 -36.82 -40.51
C LEU A 54 37.79 -37.70 -39.57
N MET A 55 37.78 -39.02 -39.75
CA MET A 55 37.10 -39.96 -38.84
C MET A 55 37.70 -39.93 -37.44
N LYS A 56 39.04 -39.87 -37.35
CA LYS A 56 39.72 -39.78 -36.05
C LYS A 56 39.43 -38.46 -35.34
N GLU A 57 39.44 -37.34 -36.06
CA GLU A 57 39.07 -36.02 -35.52
C GLU A 57 37.59 -35.98 -35.12
N GLY A 58 36.69 -36.54 -35.94
CA GLY A 58 35.26 -36.64 -35.63
C GLY A 58 35.00 -37.46 -34.36
N SER A 59 35.62 -38.64 -34.25
CA SER A 59 35.51 -39.50 -33.05
C SER A 59 36.02 -38.81 -31.78
N GLN A 60 37.09 -38.00 -31.87
CA GLN A 60 37.56 -37.21 -30.73
C GLN A 60 36.57 -36.10 -30.33
N VAL A 61 35.93 -35.45 -31.31
CA VAL A 61 34.90 -34.43 -31.04
C VAL A 61 33.67 -35.08 -30.41
N GLU A 62 33.23 -36.24 -30.89
CA GLU A 62 32.12 -37.00 -30.29
C GLU A 62 32.40 -37.41 -28.84
N GLU A 63 33.62 -37.87 -28.52
CA GLU A 63 34.00 -38.20 -27.14
C GLU A 63 33.99 -36.96 -26.24
N GLN A 64 34.41 -35.79 -26.76
CA GLN A 64 34.37 -34.53 -26.02
C GLN A 64 32.93 -34.03 -25.80
N ILE A 65 32.03 -34.23 -26.77
CA ILE A 65 30.61 -33.92 -26.62
C ILE A 65 30.00 -34.79 -25.52
N SER A 66 30.26 -36.10 -25.54
CA SER A 66 29.77 -37.03 -24.53
C SER A 66 30.23 -36.67 -23.11
N LYS A 67 31.51 -36.32 -22.94
CA LYS A 67 32.02 -35.84 -21.63
C LYS A 67 31.38 -34.52 -21.20
N SER A 68 31.14 -33.61 -22.14
CA SER A 68 30.49 -32.33 -21.86
C SER A 68 29.03 -32.52 -21.45
N ASP A 69 28.33 -33.49 -22.05
CA ASP A 69 26.95 -33.85 -21.70
C ASP A 69 26.84 -34.37 -20.26
N GLU A 70 27.79 -35.18 -19.81
CA GLU A 70 27.83 -35.66 -18.41
C GLU A 70 27.99 -34.50 -17.42
N VAL A 71 28.90 -33.55 -17.70
CA VAL A 71 29.10 -32.37 -16.86
C VAL A 71 27.87 -31.46 -16.90
N MET A 72 27.26 -31.28 -18.07
CA MET A 72 26.02 -30.53 -18.23
C MET A 72 24.86 -31.14 -17.44
N ALA A 73 24.76 -32.48 -17.41
CA ALA A 73 23.76 -33.16 -16.59
C ALA A 73 23.95 -32.89 -15.09
N GLN A 74 25.20 -32.90 -14.59
CA GLN A 74 25.51 -32.56 -13.20
C GLN A 74 25.16 -31.10 -12.87
N VAL A 75 25.50 -30.17 -13.78
CA VAL A 75 25.18 -28.75 -13.64
C VAL A 75 23.66 -28.53 -13.67
N HIS A 76 22.94 -29.20 -14.57
CA HIS A 76 21.48 -29.15 -14.63
C HIS A 76 20.84 -29.69 -13.36
N GLN A 77 21.37 -30.78 -12.80
CA GLN A 77 20.90 -31.33 -11.53
C GLN A 77 21.13 -30.34 -10.36
N ALA A 78 22.27 -29.64 -10.34
CA ALA A 78 22.56 -28.61 -9.34
C ALA A 78 21.61 -27.40 -9.47
N VAL A 79 21.32 -26.95 -10.70
CA VAL A 79 20.36 -25.86 -10.96
C VAL A 79 18.94 -26.27 -10.62
N ALA A 80 18.53 -27.50 -10.94
CA ALA A 80 17.20 -28.04 -10.67
C ALA A 80 16.82 -28.01 -9.18
N ARG A 81 17.80 -28.01 -8.27
CA ARG A 81 17.56 -27.84 -6.83
C ARG A 81 16.92 -26.49 -6.47
N PHE A 82 17.17 -25.45 -7.27
CA PHE A 82 16.61 -24.11 -7.07
C PHE A 82 15.28 -23.89 -7.79
N GLU A 83 14.89 -24.80 -8.67
CA GLU A 83 13.64 -24.74 -9.44
C GLU A 83 12.39 -24.54 -8.55
N PRO A 84 12.24 -25.23 -7.39
CA PRO A 84 11.09 -24.99 -6.52
C PRO A 84 11.02 -23.54 -6.01
N PHE A 85 12.16 -22.93 -5.68
CA PHE A 85 12.22 -21.54 -5.23
C PHE A 85 11.94 -20.57 -6.38
N ALA A 86 12.47 -20.84 -7.58
CA ALA A 86 12.18 -20.05 -8.77
C ALA A 86 10.68 -20.06 -9.11
N ARG A 87 10.03 -21.23 -9.00
CA ARG A 87 8.58 -21.37 -9.17
C ARG A 87 7.79 -20.55 -8.15
N VAL A 88 8.21 -20.55 -6.89
CA VAL A 88 7.61 -19.71 -5.85
C VAL A 88 7.77 -18.22 -6.17
N CYS A 89 8.94 -17.80 -6.64
CA CYS A 89 9.17 -16.41 -7.06
C CYS A 89 8.25 -16.01 -8.22
N ARG A 90 8.09 -16.88 -9.21
CA ARG A 90 7.16 -16.65 -10.34
C ARG A 90 5.73 -16.47 -9.85
N LYS A 91 5.25 -17.37 -8.99
CA LYS A 91 3.89 -17.29 -8.43
C LYS A 91 3.68 -16.03 -7.58
N LEU A 92 4.67 -15.63 -6.79
CA LEU A 92 4.61 -14.36 -6.06
C LEU A 92 4.46 -13.19 -7.01
N PHE A 93 5.24 -13.16 -8.10
CA PHE A 93 5.14 -12.09 -9.08
C PHE A 93 3.76 -12.03 -9.75
N VAL A 94 3.23 -13.17 -10.21
CA VAL A 94 1.87 -13.26 -10.78
C VAL A 94 0.82 -12.77 -9.77
N LEU A 95 0.94 -13.15 -8.49
CA LEU A 95 0.06 -12.64 -7.43
C LEU A 95 0.12 -11.12 -7.31
N LEU A 96 1.31 -10.50 -7.38
CA LEU A 96 1.45 -9.04 -7.32
C LEU A 96 0.81 -8.34 -8.52
N GLU A 97 0.87 -8.93 -9.71
CA GLU A 97 0.19 -8.41 -10.91
C GLU A 97 -1.33 -8.49 -10.76
N ALA A 98 -1.84 -9.61 -10.24
CA ALA A 98 -3.27 -9.84 -10.04
C ALA A 98 -3.90 -8.86 -9.02
N LEU A 99 -3.12 -8.30 -8.07
CA LEU A 99 -3.63 -7.31 -7.10
C LEU A 99 -4.27 -6.09 -7.76
N ARG A 100 -3.89 -5.73 -8.99
CA ARG A 100 -4.51 -4.62 -9.73
C ARG A 100 -6.04 -4.74 -9.84
N GLU A 101 -6.57 -5.97 -9.84
CA GLU A 101 -8.02 -6.24 -9.88
C GLU A 101 -8.76 -5.73 -8.63
N LEU A 102 -8.07 -5.60 -7.48
CA LEU A 102 -8.67 -5.02 -6.27
C LEU A 102 -8.68 -3.48 -6.30
N SER A 103 -7.62 -2.87 -6.86
CA SER A 103 -7.52 -1.42 -6.91
C SER A 103 -6.54 -0.95 -7.99
N PHE A 104 -6.91 0.15 -8.68
CA PHE A 104 -6.03 0.86 -9.61
C PHE A 104 -4.71 1.33 -8.98
N LEU A 105 -4.65 1.41 -7.65
CA LEU A 105 -3.47 1.84 -6.90
C LEU A 105 -2.37 0.76 -6.87
N TYR A 106 -2.75 -0.50 -7.07
CA TYR A 106 -1.90 -1.67 -6.88
C TYR A 106 -1.12 -1.99 -8.16
N GLU A 107 -0.26 -1.06 -8.54
CA GLU A 107 0.67 -1.20 -9.66
C GLU A 107 2.05 -1.63 -9.13
N PHE A 108 2.37 -2.92 -9.28
CA PHE A 108 3.64 -3.50 -8.81
C PHE A 108 4.45 -4.07 -9.98
N PRO A 109 5.25 -3.25 -10.68
CA PRO A 109 6.08 -3.73 -11.77
C PRO A 109 7.18 -4.72 -11.31
N ALA A 110 7.66 -5.53 -12.25
CA ALA A 110 8.68 -6.56 -12.02
C ALA A 110 9.95 -6.03 -11.32
N ASN A 111 10.36 -4.79 -11.58
CA ASN A 111 11.54 -4.21 -10.93
C ASN A 111 11.38 -4.10 -9.40
N ILE A 112 10.17 -3.87 -8.87
CA ILE A 112 9.93 -3.85 -7.41
C ILE A 112 10.17 -5.23 -6.84
N PHE A 113 9.55 -6.26 -7.43
CA PHE A 113 9.73 -7.64 -7.00
C PHE A 113 11.21 -8.08 -7.12
N MET A 114 11.86 -7.75 -8.22
CA MET A 114 13.28 -8.06 -8.44
C MET A 114 14.20 -7.36 -7.43
N THR A 115 13.85 -6.14 -7.00
CA THR A 115 14.59 -5.43 -5.94
C THR A 115 14.49 -6.19 -4.62
N VAL A 116 13.28 -6.57 -4.20
CA VAL A 116 13.05 -7.38 -2.99
C VAL A 116 13.78 -8.72 -3.06
N LEU A 117 13.68 -9.40 -4.21
CA LEU A 117 14.35 -10.68 -4.43
C LEU A 117 15.87 -10.53 -4.35
N HIS A 118 16.43 -9.49 -4.97
CA HIS A 118 17.87 -9.23 -4.93
C HIS A 118 18.36 -8.93 -3.52
N GLU A 119 17.65 -8.09 -2.77
CA GLU A 119 17.97 -7.75 -1.37
C GLU A 119 17.91 -9.01 -0.48
N THR A 120 16.87 -9.82 -0.64
CA THR A 120 16.71 -11.09 0.09
C THR A 120 17.84 -12.06 -0.23
N LEU A 121 18.17 -12.24 -1.52
CA LEU A 121 19.27 -13.11 -1.95
C LEU A 121 20.63 -12.60 -1.47
N LYS A 122 20.85 -11.29 -1.44
CA LYS A 122 22.10 -10.71 -0.95
C LYS A 122 22.29 -10.94 0.54
N LYS A 123 21.22 -10.83 1.32
CA LYS A 123 21.25 -10.96 2.79
C LYS A 123 21.27 -12.41 3.26
N TYR A 124 20.49 -13.29 2.61
CA TYR A 124 20.26 -14.66 3.08
C TYR A 124 20.71 -15.75 2.09
N GLY A 125 21.19 -15.36 0.91
CA GLY A 125 21.59 -16.30 -0.15
C GLY A 125 23.03 -16.80 -0.06
N VAL A 126 23.83 -16.30 0.87
CA VAL A 126 25.23 -16.70 1.11
C VAL A 126 25.29 -17.66 2.30
N GLY A 127 25.85 -18.86 2.11
CA GLY A 127 25.95 -19.89 3.15
C GLY A 127 26.64 -21.16 2.62
N ASP A 128 27.00 -22.08 3.53
CA ASP A 128 27.75 -23.31 3.27
C ASP A 128 26.97 -24.33 2.40
N GLU A 129 27.67 -25.26 1.73
CA GLU A 129 27.08 -26.20 0.76
C GLU A 129 26.32 -27.36 1.41
N ALA A 130 26.64 -27.70 2.66
CA ALA A 130 26.06 -28.84 3.38
C ALA A 130 24.55 -28.68 3.66
N ASP A 131 24.06 -27.44 3.78
CA ASP A 131 22.69 -27.12 4.23
C ASP A 131 21.86 -26.38 3.14
N GLU A 132 22.04 -26.76 1.86
CA GLU A 132 21.42 -26.06 0.73
C GLU A 132 19.87 -26.06 0.76
N ALA A 133 19.26 -27.14 1.25
CA ALA A 133 17.81 -27.24 1.43
C ALA A 133 17.29 -26.30 2.52
N ASP A 134 17.98 -26.24 3.65
CA ASP A 134 17.64 -25.33 4.76
C ASP A 134 17.80 -23.88 4.34
N ARG A 135 18.84 -23.55 3.58
CA ARG A 135 19.02 -22.22 3.00
C ARG A 135 17.87 -21.84 2.06
N ILE A 136 17.40 -22.74 1.21
CA ILE A 136 16.24 -22.49 0.34
C ILE A 136 14.97 -22.25 1.18
N SER A 137 14.80 -23.00 2.28
CA SER A 137 13.69 -22.80 3.23
C SER A 137 13.75 -21.42 3.90
N VAL A 138 14.93 -21.00 4.37
CA VAL A 138 15.16 -19.66 4.94
C VAL A 138 14.90 -18.57 3.90
N LEU A 139 15.42 -18.72 2.68
CA LEU A 139 15.18 -17.78 1.58
C LEU A 139 13.70 -17.64 1.27
N LYS A 140 12.96 -18.76 1.21
CA LYS A 140 11.51 -18.75 1.03
C LYS A 140 10.83 -17.97 2.15
N LYS A 141 11.15 -18.27 3.41
CA LYS A 141 10.54 -17.59 4.56
C LYS A 141 10.79 -16.07 4.56
N GLU A 142 12.04 -15.66 4.33
CA GLU A 142 12.42 -14.25 4.35
C GLU A 142 11.89 -13.50 3.13
N LEU A 143 11.82 -14.14 1.95
CA LEU A 143 11.21 -13.53 0.77
C LEU A 143 9.74 -13.15 1.03
N PHE A 144 8.95 -14.05 1.63
CA PHE A 144 7.54 -13.76 1.94
C PHE A 144 7.41 -12.65 2.99
N ARG A 145 8.29 -12.64 4.00
CA ARG A 145 8.34 -11.59 5.01
C ARG A 145 8.61 -10.22 4.39
N GLU A 146 9.61 -10.11 3.51
CA GLU A 146 9.96 -8.85 2.84
C GLU A 146 8.89 -8.41 1.84
N VAL A 147 8.31 -9.36 1.09
CA VAL A 147 7.17 -9.09 0.20
C VAL A 147 5.96 -8.57 1.00
N ALA A 148 5.60 -9.20 2.11
CA ALA A 148 4.51 -8.73 2.98
C ALA A 148 4.80 -7.32 3.53
N ALA A 149 6.01 -7.09 4.03
CA ALA A 149 6.41 -5.81 4.59
C ALA A 149 6.36 -4.66 3.57
N ARG A 150 6.85 -4.90 2.35
CA ARG A 150 7.02 -3.89 1.31
C ARG A 150 5.77 -3.66 0.47
N ILE A 151 5.05 -4.72 0.12
CA ILE A 151 3.82 -4.60 -0.67
C ILE A 151 2.66 -4.19 0.23
N GLY A 152 2.56 -4.75 1.45
CA GLY A 152 1.47 -4.48 2.39
C GLY A 152 1.31 -2.99 2.75
N ARG A 153 2.41 -2.22 2.81
CA ARG A 153 2.35 -0.76 3.06
C ARG A 153 1.67 0.02 1.93
N GLY A 154 1.67 -0.52 0.72
CA GLY A 154 1.03 0.05 -0.46
C GLY A 154 -0.43 -0.37 -0.64
N LEU A 155 -0.99 -1.16 0.28
CA LEU A 155 -2.37 -1.66 0.23
C LEU A 155 -3.26 -0.90 1.22
N LYS A 156 -4.54 -0.76 0.86
CA LYS A 156 -5.59 -0.33 1.80
C LYS A 156 -5.75 -1.36 2.91
N VAL A 157 -6.16 -0.93 4.09
CA VAL A 157 -6.34 -1.74 5.31
C VAL A 157 -7.15 -3.00 5.01
N ASP A 158 -8.29 -2.86 4.33
CA ASP A 158 -9.17 -3.99 4.01
C ASP A 158 -8.52 -5.02 3.05
N ASP A 159 -7.54 -4.62 2.25
CA ASP A 159 -6.88 -5.49 1.27
C ASP A 159 -5.58 -6.11 1.83
N LYS A 160 -5.06 -5.62 2.96
CA LYS A 160 -3.86 -6.18 3.61
C LYS A 160 -4.10 -7.62 4.08
N ILE A 161 -5.27 -7.88 4.67
CA ILE A 161 -5.63 -9.24 5.12
C ILE A 161 -5.87 -10.18 3.93
N VAL A 162 -6.52 -9.68 2.86
CA VAL A 162 -6.71 -10.42 1.59
C VAL A 162 -5.35 -10.87 1.05
N PHE A 163 -4.41 -9.94 0.91
CA PHE A 163 -3.06 -10.22 0.42
C PHE A 163 -2.33 -11.21 1.32
N SER A 164 -2.46 -11.08 2.65
CA SER A 164 -1.80 -11.96 3.62
C SER A 164 -2.33 -13.39 3.58
N ILE A 165 -3.64 -13.58 3.35
CA ILE A 165 -4.24 -14.90 3.11
C ILE A 165 -3.73 -15.49 1.80
N LEU A 166 -3.66 -14.71 0.72
CA LEU A 166 -3.12 -15.17 -0.57
C LEU A 166 -1.64 -15.59 -0.45
N LEU A 167 -0.84 -14.84 0.32
CA LEU A 167 0.52 -15.24 0.68
C LEU A 167 0.53 -16.54 1.49
N ALA A 168 -0.36 -16.72 2.46
CA ALA A 168 -0.45 -17.96 3.25
C ALA A 168 -0.77 -19.18 2.37
N ARG A 169 -1.73 -19.05 1.43
CA ARG A 169 -2.06 -20.08 0.43
C ARG A 169 -0.85 -20.44 -0.43
N LEU A 170 -0.13 -19.43 -0.92
CA LEU A 170 1.04 -19.65 -1.78
C LEU A 170 2.21 -20.26 -0.99
N TYR A 171 2.39 -19.86 0.27
CA TYR A 171 3.46 -20.37 1.14
C TYR A 171 3.27 -21.86 1.48
N THR A 172 2.04 -22.24 1.85
CA THR A 172 1.71 -23.61 2.29
C THR A 172 1.34 -24.53 1.13
N GLY A 173 0.83 -23.97 0.02
CA GLY A 173 0.18 -24.72 -1.05
C GLY A 173 -1.28 -25.10 -0.74
N ASP A 174 -1.81 -24.70 0.41
CA ASP A 174 -3.18 -25.00 0.84
C ASP A 174 -4.15 -23.90 0.39
N LYS A 175 -4.99 -24.23 -0.61
CA LYS A 175 -6.01 -23.31 -1.14
C LYS A 175 -7.21 -23.13 -0.20
N ALA A 176 -7.37 -23.96 0.83
CA ALA A 176 -8.49 -23.87 1.77
C ALA A 176 -8.31 -22.75 2.81
N ILE A 177 -7.09 -22.21 2.98
CA ILE A 177 -6.84 -21.13 3.94
C ILE A 177 -7.70 -19.92 3.58
N GLY A 178 -8.58 -19.48 4.50
CA GLY A 178 -9.48 -18.36 4.26
C GLY A 178 -10.54 -18.62 3.19
N SER A 179 -10.95 -19.88 2.97
CA SER A 179 -12.11 -20.21 2.11
C SER A 179 -13.41 -20.40 2.87
N THR A 180 -13.35 -20.61 4.19
CA THR A 180 -14.53 -20.73 5.05
C THR A 180 -14.89 -19.39 5.67
N VAL A 181 -16.18 -19.06 5.64
CA VAL A 181 -16.70 -17.88 6.34
C VAL A 181 -16.50 -18.10 7.84
N THR A 182 -15.65 -17.26 8.42
CA THR A 182 -15.42 -17.16 9.87
C THR A 182 -16.33 -16.09 10.45
N GLU A 183 -16.49 -16.03 11.77
CA GLU A 183 -17.39 -15.05 12.39
C GLU A 183 -16.73 -13.68 12.55
N THR A 184 -15.39 -13.62 12.59
CA THR A 184 -14.67 -12.37 12.91
C THR A 184 -13.40 -12.16 12.08
N SER A 185 -13.04 -10.90 11.83
CA SER A 185 -11.77 -10.54 11.18
C SER A 185 -10.54 -10.98 11.99
N ALA A 186 -10.67 -11.09 13.32
CA ALA A 186 -9.60 -11.59 14.20
C ALA A 186 -9.23 -13.05 13.91
N GLU A 187 -10.19 -13.89 13.52
CA GLU A 187 -9.93 -15.28 13.12
C GLU A 187 -9.12 -15.34 11.82
N LEU A 188 -9.38 -14.43 10.88
CA LEU A 188 -8.58 -14.31 9.66
C LEU A 188 -7.13 -13.90 9.97
N ALA A 189 -6.93 -12.92 10.86
CA ALA A 189 -5.59 -12.53 11.30
C ALA A 189 -4.87 -13.67 12.04
N LYS A 190 -5.61 -14.48 12.79
CA LYS A 190 -5.09 -15.69 13.44
C LYS A 190 -4.60 -16.71 12.41
N LEU A 191 -5.30 -16.94 11.30
CA LEU A 191 -4.83 -17.83 10.23
C LEU A 191 -3.45 -17.42 9.69
N VAL A 192 -3.23 -16.13 9.49
CA VAL A 192 -1.94 -15.58 9.05
C VAL A 192 -0.87 -15.81 10.12
N THR A 193 -1.22 -15.57 11.39
CA THR A 193 -0.33 -15.76 12.53
C THR A 193 0.06 -17.23 12.72
N ASP A 194 -0.88 -18.16 12.57
CA ASP A 194 -0.64 -19.60 12.68
C ASP A 194 0.26 -20.10 11.53
N THR A 195 0.18 -19.46 10.35
CA THR A 195 0.99 -19.81 9.17
C THR A 195 2.42 -19.27 9.23
N PHE A 196 2.59 -17.99 9.58
CA PHE A 196 3.89 -17.29 9.48
C PHE A 196 4.52 -16.93 10.82
N GLY A 197 3.76 -17.00 11.90
CA GLY A 197 4.13 -16.57 13.26
C GLY A 197 3.73 -15.12 13.56
N PRO A 198 3.74 -14.72 14.85
CA PRO A 198 3.22 -13.43 15.33
C PRO A 198 4.07 -12.22 14.90
N GLN A 199 5.32 -12.44 14.50
CA GLN A 199 6.22 -11.37 14.04
C GLN A 199 6.14 -11.15 12.53
N PHE A 200 5.21 -11.79 11.82
CA PHE A 200 5.06 -11.61 10.39
C PHE A 200 4.42 -10.25 10.09
N PRO A 201 5.02 -9.39 9.25
CA PRO A 201 4.59 -8.01 9.03
C PRO A 201 3.43 -7.94 8.03
N TRP A 202 2.31 -8.60 8.34
CA TRP A 202 1.16 -8.72 7.45
C TRP A 202 0.44 -7.39 7.19
N GLU A 203 0.54 -6.43 8.11
CA GLU A 203 0.02 -5.07 7.93
C GLU A 203 0.95 -4.17 7.10
N GLY A 204 2.16 -4.63 6.76
CA GLY A 204 3.19 -3.85 6.09
C GLY A 204 3.89 -2.83 7.00
N ARG A 205 5.07 -2.35 6.57
CA ARG A 205 5.81 -1.26 7.24
C ARG A 205 5.26 0.10 6.78
N ALA A 206 4.28 0.64 7.50
CA ALA A 206 3.50 1.82 7.10
C ALA A 206 4.09 3.13 7.67
N LEU A 207 3.25 4.14 7.90
CA LEU A 207 3.68 5.46 8.39
C LEU A 207 4.39 5.44 9.74
N ASN A 208 4.16 4.44 10.58
CA ASN A 208 4.83 4.32 11.87
C ASN A 208 6.30 3.90 11.72
N ASP A 209 6.64 3.23 10.62
CA ASP A 209 7.98 2.77 10.28
C ASP A 209 8.62 3.65 9.19
N LEU A 210 8.11 4.88 8.99
CA LEU A 210 8.48 5.73 7.86
C LEU A 210 9.99 6.02 7.79
N ALA A 211 10.64 6.21 8.94
CA ALA A 211 12.07 6.40 9.04
C ALA A 211 12.83 5.16 8.55
N ASP A 212 12.52 4.00 9.12
CA ASP A 212 13.15 2.73 8.76
C ASP A 212 12.93 2.41 7.28
N VAL A 213 11.71 2.57 6.76
CA VAL A 213 11.40 2.37 5.34
C VAL A 213 12.24 3.30 4.46
N THR A 214 12.35 4.57 4.82
CA THR A 214 13.11 5.58 4.07
C THR A 214 14.60 5.25 4.01
N GLU A 215 15.17 4.76 5.12
CA GLU A 215 16.59 4.42 5.21
C GLU A 215 16.91 3.06 4.58
N SER A 216 16.04 2.05 4.76
CA SER A 216 16.31 0.68 4.34
C SER A 216 15.85 0.38 2.91
N ASP A 217 14.72 0.91 2.48
CA ASP A 217 14.04 0.46 1.25
C ASP A 217 14.07 1.50 0.13
N ILE A 218 14.17 2.79 0.48
CA ILE A 218 14.05 3.89 -0.47
C ILE A 218 15.44 4.35 -0.91
N GLY A 219 15.74 4.13 -2.18
CA GLY A 219 16.96 4.59 -2.83
C GLY A 219 16.82 5.96 -3.51
N PRO A 220 17.92 6.51 -4.06
CA PRO A 220 17.90 7.83 -4.72
C PRO A 220 17.15 7.86 -6.06
N THR A 221 16.83 6.70 -6.64
CA THR A 221 16.14 6.60 -7.94
C THR A 221 14.68 6.18 -7.81
N ILE A 222 14.21 5.86 -6.60
CA ILE A 222 12.85 5.38 -6.34
C ILE A 222 12.16 6.40 -5.43
N PRO A 223 11.16 7.14 -5.94
CA PRO A 223 10.36 8.03 -5.10
C PRO A 223 9.52 7.24 -4.10
N LEU A 224 9.26 7.86 -2.94
CA LEU A 224 8.26 7.38 -1.99
C LEU A 224 6.96 8.20 -2.17
N LEU A 225 5.93 7.56 -2.72
CA LEU A 225 4.60 8.12 -2.90
C LEU A 225 3.72 7.78 -1.69
N LEU A 226 3.31 8.81 -0.96
CA LEU A 226 2.38 8.71 0.14
C LEU A 226 0.98 9.08 -0.37
N CYS A 227 0.12 8.08 -0.48
CA CYS A 227 -1.27 8.22 -0.91
C CYS A 227 -2.20 8.24 0.30
N SER A 228 -2.90 9.35 0.53
CA SER A 228 -3.82 9.51 1.64
C SER A 228 -5.28 9.49 1.20
N ALA A 229 -6.18 9.17 2.14
CA ALA A 229 -7.60 9.42 1.94
C ALA A 229 -7.86 10.92 1.68
N GLN A 230 -8.96 11.23 0.98
CA GLN A 230 -9.33 12.61 0.69
C GLN A 230 -9.42 13.45 1.97
N GLY A 231 -8.86 14.67 1.93
CA GLY A 231 -8.81 15.57 3.09
C GLY A 231 -7.81 15.18 4.19
N HIS A 232 -7.07 14.08 4.05
CA HIS A 232 -6.01 13.69 4.97
C HIS A 232 -4.64 14.10 4.41
N ASP A 233 -3.88 14.93 5.13
CA ASP A 233 -2.50 15.30 4.75
C ASP A 233 -1.48 14.56 5.63
N VAL A 234 -0.55 13.87 4.97
CA VAL A 234 0.55 13.11 5.58
C VAL A 234 1.89 13.82 5.48
N SER A 235 1.94 15.01 4.88
CA SER A 235 3.19 15.76 4.69
C SER A 235 3.91 16.07 6.01
N GLY A 236 3.16 16.33 7.08
CA GLY A 236 3.71 16.56 8.42
C GLY A 236 4.48 15.37 8.99
N ARG A 237 4.15 14.13 8.60
CA ARG A 237 4.90 12.92 9.03
C ARG A 237 6.30 12.89 8.42
N VAL A 238 6.41 13.25 7.13
CA VAL A 238 7.70 13.35 6.42
C VAL A 238 8.54 14.49 7.00
N GLU A 239 7.93 15.64 7.30
CA GLU A 239 8.61 16.77 7.94
C GLU A 239 9.14 16.42 9.33
N SER A 240 8.33 15.74 10.16
CA SER A 240 8.79 15.30 11.47
C SER A 240 9.97 14.34 11.35
N MET A 241 9.85 13.32 10.50
CA MET A 241 10.92 12.36 10.23
C MET A 241 12.21 13.06 9.78
N ALA A 242 12.12 14.02 8.85
CA ALA A 242 13.30 14.74 8.39
C ALA A 242 13.98 15.55 9.50
N ARG A 243 13.20 16.17 10.40
CA ARG A 243 13.75 16.85 11.59
C ARG A 243 14.44 15.87 12.54
N ASP A 244 13.79 14.74 12.80
CA ASP A 244 14.28 13.71 13.74
C ASP A 244 15.58 13.05 13.21
N LEU A 245 15.69 12.87 11.90
CA LEU A 245 16.89 12.36 11.22
C LEU A 245 17.92 13.44 10.87
N HIS A 246 17.69 14.69 11.29
CA HIS A 246 18.53 15.85 11.00
C HIS A 246 18.86 16.02 9.50
N LYS A 247 17.86 15.80 8.64
CA LYS A 247 17.96 15.97 7.18
C LYS A 247 17.29 17.26 6.73
N GLU A 248 17.93 17.96 5.79
CA GLU A 248 17.33 19.12 5.14
C GLU A 248 16.27 18.66 4.13
N LEU A 249 15.00 19.00 4.41
CA LEU A 249 13.86 18.70 3.57
C LEU A 249 13.32 19.98 2.91
N ASN A 250 13.39 20.02 1.58
CA ASN A 250 12.82 21.10 0.79
C ASN A 250 11.44 20.68 0.28
N ALA A 251 10.38 21.27 0.83
CA ALA A 251 9.00 20.95 0.48
C ALA A 251 8.36 22.03 -0.40
N VAL A 252 7.59 21.60 -1.41
CA VAL A 252 6.88 22.50 -2.34
C VAL A 252 5.43 22.07 -2.47
N ALA A 253 4.51 23.03 -2.34
CA ALA A 253 3.11 22.82 -2.68
C ALA A 253 2.90 22.90 -4.19
N MET A 254 2.30 21.86 -4.76
CA MET A 254 2.02 21.81 -6.20
C MET A 254 0.64 22.42 -6.52
N GLY A 255 0.41 22.73 -7.79
CA GLY A 255 -0.85 23.29 -8.28
C GLY A 255 -0.78 24.74 -8.73
N SER A 256 0.39 25.39 -8.62
CA SER A 256 0.65 26.73 -9.19
C SER A 256 1.86 26.71 -10.14
N PRO A 257 1.94 27.66 -11.09
CA PRO A 257 3.11 27.82 -11.97
C PRO A 257 4.43 27.96 -11.21
N GLU A 258 4.45 28.77 -10.13
CA GLU A 258 5.63 28.98 -9.29
C GLU A 258 6.05 27.69 -8.56
N GLY A 259 5.07 26.87 -8.17
CA GLY A 259 5.31 25.55 -7.59
C GLY A 259 6.01 24.61 -8.57
N PHE A 260 5.64 24.63 -9.85
CA PHE A 260 6.28 23.81 -10.89
C PHE A 260 7.75 24.21 -11.12
N GLU A 261 8.03 25.51 -11.22
CA GLU A 261 9.41 26.02 -11.39
C GLU A 261 10.29 25.68 -10.18
N THR A 262 9.76 25.88 -8.97
CA THR A 262 10.47 25.58 -7.72
C THR A 262 10.74 24.08 -7.60
N ALA A 263 9.75 23.24 -7.88
CA ALA A 263 9.91 21.78 -7.88
C ALA A 263 11.01 21.34 -8.85
N ASP A 264 11.02 21.87 -10.08
CA ASP A 264 12.03 21.55 -11.08
C ASP A 264 13.44 21.95 -10.64
N ALA A 265 13.61 23.14 -10.05
CA ALA A 265 14.88 23.61 -9.53
C ALA A 265 15.40 22.72 -8.38
N LEU A 266 14.51 22.35 -7.45
CA LEU A 266 14.85 21.48 -6.32
C LEU A 266 15.20 20.07 -6.76
N LEU A 267 14.46 19.47 -7.70
CA LEU A 267 14.78 18.16 -8.26
C LEU A 267 16.13 18.18 -8.97
N ALA A 268 16.40 19.20 -9.80
CA ALA A 268 17.69 19.34 -10.48
C ALA A 268 18.87 19.56 -9.51
N SER A 269 18.64 20.29 -8.42
CA SER A 269 19.64 20.48 -7.36
C SER A 269 19.86 19.20 -6.56
N GLY A 270 18.78 18.57 -6.07
CA GLY A 270 18.82 17.40 -5.21
C GLY A 270 19.44 16.19 -5.89
N THR A 271 19.14 15.98 -7.18
CA THR A 271 19.76 14.89 -7.96
C THR A 271 21.28 15.04 -8.10
N LYS A 272 21.82 16.27 -8.11
CA LYS A 272 23.26 16.53 -8.22
C LYS A 272 23.99 16.63 -6.88
N ARG A 273 23.38 17.31 -5.91
CA ARG A 273 24.00 17.67 -4.62
C ARG A 273 23.53 16.81 -3.44
N GLY A 274 22.51 15.98 -3.64
CA GLY A 274 21.83 15.29 -2.55
C GLY A 274 20.82 16.21 -1.86
N GLY A 275 20.14 15.65 -0.86
CA GLY A 275 19.10 16.35 -0.09
C GLY A 275 17.71 15.79 -0.36
N TRP A 276 16.78 16.13 0.52
CA TRP A 276 15.43 15.58 0.47
C TRP A 276 14.48 16.61 -0.15
N VAL A 277 13.64 16.14 -1.06
CA VAL A 277 12.63 16.96 -1.74
C VAL A 277 11.26 16.34 -1.52
N MET A 278 10.27 17.15 -1.15
CA MET A 278 8.88 16.72 -1.03
C MET A 278 7.95 17.54 -1.92
N LEU A 279 7.22 16.87 -2.79
CA LEU A 279 6.17 17.47 -3.61
C LEU A 279 4.81 17.22 -2.95
N LYS A 280 4.13 18.28 -2.52
CA LYS A 280 2.84 18.17 -1.83
C LYS A 280 1.65 18.32 -2.78
N ASN A 281 0.57 17.61 -2.51
CA ASN A 281 -0.72 17.73 -3.19
C ASN A 281 -0.66 17.50 -4.71
N VAL A 282 0.12 16.52 -5.15
CA VAL A 282 0.36 16.32 -6.59
C VAL A 282 -0.88 15.94 -7.40
N HIS A 283 -1.92 15.40 -6.75
CA HIS A 283 -3.22 15.14 -7.37
C HIS A 283 -3.88 16.38 -8.01
N LEU A 284 -3.45 17.59 -7.63
CA LEU A 284 -3.92 18.85 -8.20
C LEU A 284 -3.28 19.17 -9.57
N CYS A 285 -2.19 18.50 -9.97
CA CYS A 285 -1.42 18.82 -11.17
C CYS A 285 -1.13 17.61 -12.06
N ILE A 286 -2.17 16.85 -12.43
CA ILE A 286 -2.06 15.57 -13.15
C ILE A 286 -1.24 15.66 -14.43
N ASP A 287 -1.41 16.71 -15.24
CA ASP A 287 -0.70 16.84 -16.53
C ASP A 287 0.81 17.04 -16.33
N TRP A 288 1.20 17.85 -15.33
CA TRP A 288 2.61 18.02 -14.97
C TRP A 288 3.24 16.71 -14.49
N LEU A 289 2.49 15.88 -13.73
CA LEU A 289 2.98 14.57 -13.32
C LEU A 289 3.26 13.66 -14.51
N LYS A 290 2.34 13.61 -15.49
CA LYS A 290 2.49 12.79 -16.70
C LYS A 290 3.64 13.25 -17.57
N GLU A 291 3.68 14.53 -17.86
CA GLU A 291 4.58 15.07 -18.89
C GLU A 291 5.98 15.39 -18.40
N VAL A 292 6.13 15.70 -17.10
CA VAL A 292 7.38 16.18 -16.52
C VAL A 292 7.90 15.21 -15.46
N LEU A 293 7.17 15.00 -14.38
CA LEU A 293 7.69 14.27 -13.22
C LEU A 293 8.06 12.82 -13.56
N VAL A 294 7.19 12.08 -14.25
CA VAL A 294 7.44 10.69 -14.64
C VAL A 294 8.71 10.59 -15.49
N LYS A 295 8.89 11.46 -16.48
CA LYS A 295 10.09 11.48 -17.33
C LYS A 295 11.35 11.82 -16.53
N ARG A 296 11.27 12.76 -15.58
CA ARG A 296 12.39 13.11 -14.70
C ARG A 296 12.81 11.94 -13.80
N VAL A 297 11.84 11.27 -13.18
CA VAL A 297 12.11 10.12 -12.31
C VAL A 297 12.71 8.96 -13.12
N GLN A 298 12.20 8.70 -14.32
CA GLN A 298 12.76 7.68 -15.23
C GLN A 298 14.18 7.99 -15.70
N ALA A 299 14.56 9.27 -15.76
CA ALA A 299 15.92 9.70 -16.10
C ALA A 299 16.91 9.59 -14.92
N LEU A 300 16.43 9.30 -13.70
CA LEU A 300 17.30 9.04 -12.56
C LEU A 300 18.08 7.74 -12.80
N GLY A 301 19.37 7.76 -12.46
CA GLY A 301 20.25 6.61 -12.64
C GLY A 301 21.50 6.69 -11.78
N GLY A 302 22.58 6.04 -12.21
CA GLY A 302 23.83 5.95 -11.44
C GLY A 302 24.55 7.28 -11.17
N SER A 303 24.21 8.35 -11.90
CA SER A 303 24.71 9.70 -11.66
C SER A 303 23.94 10.46 -10.57
N THR A 304 22.84 9.91 -10.06
CA THR A 304 22.03 10.53 -9.00
C THR A 304 22.77 10.45 -7.68
N HIS A 305 22.79 11.56 -6.94
CA HIS A 305 23.43 11.61 -5.63
C HIS A 305 22.81 10.60 -4.65
N LYS A 306 23.64 9.86 -3.92
CA LYS A 306 23.20 8.74 -3.06
C LYS A 306 22.26 9.17 -1.92
N ASP A 307 22.45 10.39 -1.41
CA ASP A 307 21.61 10.97 -0.34
C ASP A 307 20.35 11.67 -0.84
N PHE A 308 20.10 11.67 -2.16
CA PHE A 308 18.85 12.23 -2.70
C PHE A 308 17.68 11.35 -2.28
N ARG A 309 16.58 11.96 -1.82
CA ARG A 309 15.30 11.27 -1.58
C ARG A 309 14.17 12.15 -2.09
N LEU A 310 13.23 11.53 -2.80
CA LEU A 310 12.04 12.19 -3.33
C LEU A 310 10.80 11.64 -2.65
N PHE A 311 10.10 12.49 -1.91
CA PHE A 311 8.80 12.22 -1.31
C PHE A 311 7.70 12.89 -2.13
N ILE A 312 6.59 12.21 -2.29
CA ILE A 312 5.45 12.72 -3.05
C ILE A 312 4.20 12.50 -2.20
N THR A 313 3.43 13.54 -1.90
CA THR A 313 2.13 13.39 -1.21
C THR A 313 0.98 13.62 -2.17
N SER A 314 -0.02 12.75 -2.10
CA SER A 314 -1.21 12.80 -2.93
C SER A 314 -2.42 12.25 -2.18
N GLU A 315 -3.60 12.79 -2.46
CA GLU A 315 -4.83 12.04 -2.21
C GLU A 315 -4.94 10.86 -3.19
N ILE A 316 -5.60 9.79 -2.77
CA ILE A 316 -5.93 8.65 -3.61
C ILE A 316 -6.88 9.11 -4.72
N SER A 317 -6.42 9.09 -5.96
CA SER A 317 -7.20 9.54 -7.11
C SER A 317 -6.95 8.64 -8.32
N PRO A 318 -7.99 8.18 -9.03
CA PRO A 318 -7.85 7.36 -10.24
C PRO A 318 -7.23 8.14 -11.40
N ARG A 319 -7.12 9.47 -11.29
CA ARG A 319 -6.46 10.32 -12.29
C ARG A 319 -4.94 10.29 -12.18
N LEU A 320 -4.39 9.74 -11.09
CA LEU A 320 -2.94 9.62 -10.92
C LEU A 320 -2.34 8.80 -12.06
N PRO A 321 -1.21 9.23 -12.64
CA PRO A 321 -0.63 8.50 -13.76
C PRO A 321 -0.15 7.12 -13.36
N THR A 322 -0.55 6.08 -14.09
CA THR A 322 -0.05 4.71 -13.91
C THR A 322 1.47 4.65 -13.94
N GLY A 323 2.11 5.46 -14.80
CA GLY A 323 3.57 5.57 -14.85
C GLY A 323 4.18 6.00 -13.51
N LEU A 324 3.55 6.95 -12.80
CA LEU A 324 4.00 7.39 -11.48
C LEU A 324 3.81 6.29 -10.43
N LEU A 325 2.65 5.61 -10.45
CA LEU A 325 2.34 4.51 -9.54
C LEU A 325 3.33 3.34 -9.69
N ARG A 326 3.81 3.08 -10.91
CA ARG A 326 4.76 2.01 -11.22
C ARG A 326 6.19 2.32 -10.79
N ILE A 327 6.64 3.57 -10.98
CA ILE A 327 8.04 3.94 -10.68
C ILE A 327 8.27 4.32 -9.22
N SER A 328 7.21 4.38 -8.40
CA SER A 328 7.28 4.79 -6.99
C SER A 328 7.01 3.61 -6.06
N ASP A 329 7.72 3.59 -4.93
CA ASP A 329 7.30 2.81 -3.76
C ASP A 329 6.15 3.57 -3.08
N LYS A 330 5.23 2.84 -2.45
CA LYS A 330 3.93 3.40 -2.03
C LYS A 330 3.67 3.16 -0.54
N ILE A 331 3.18 4.20 0.14
CA ILE A 331 2.54 4.08 1.44
C ILE A 331 1.10 4.57 1.30
N VAL A 332 0.15 3.71 1.62
CA VAL A 332 -1.27 4.06 1.71
C VAL A 332 -1.59 4.42 3.15
N ALA A 333 -2.05 5.66 3.33
CA ALA A 333 -2.39 6.25 4.61
C ALA A 333 -3.88 6.55 4.67
N GLU A 334 -4.64 5.62 5.19
CA GLU A 334 -6.06 5.84 5.44
C GLU A 334 -6.24 6.67 6.70
N ALA A 335 -7.25 7.55 6.69
CA ALA A 335 -7.49 8.42 7.83
C ALA A 335 -7.91 7.57 9.04
N PRO A 336 -7.44 7.89 10.26
CA PRO A 336 -7.94 7.25 11.46
C PRO A 336 -9.48 7.38 11.53
N THR A 337 -10.17 6.27 11.80
CA THR A 337 -11.64 6.23 11.93
C THR A 337 -12.05 6.31 13.39
N GLY A 338 -13.34 6.42 13.68
CA GLY A 338 -13.85 6.61 15.02
C GLY A 338 -14.11 8.07 15.40
N VAL A 339 -14.94 8.24 16.42
CA VAL A 339 -15.41 9.54 16.90
C VAL A 339 -14.23 10.38 17.43
N LYS A 340 -13.29 9.78 18.18
CA LYS A 340 -12.09 10.47 18.67
C LYS A 340 -11.26 11.08 17.53
N ALA A 341 -10.99 10.29 16.50
CA ALA A 341 -10.25 10.75 15.32
C ALA A 341 -10.98 11.88 14.57
N SER A 342 -12.30 11.76 14.42
CA SER A 342 -13.13 12.80 13.82
C SER A 342 -13.08 14.10 14.63
N LEU A 343 -13.17 14.03 15.97
CA LEU A 343 -13.07 15.18 16.86
C LEU A 343 -11.73 15.91 16.73
N TYR A 344 -10.60 15.19 16.69
CA TYR A 344 -9.30 15.85 16.47
C TYR A 344 -9.26 16.64 15.15
N ARG A 345 -9.74 16.03 14.06
CA ARG A 345 -9.80 16.71 12.75
C ARG A 345 -10.70 17.94 12.82
N PHE A 346 -11.90 17.80 13.37
CA PHE A 346 -12.85 18.89 13.53
C PHE A 346 -12.27 20.04 14.35
N PHE A 347 -11.65 19.78 15.51
CA PHE A 347 -11.07 20.85 16.31
C PHE A 347 -9.80 21.46 15.70
N SER A 348 -9.07 20.71 14.86
CA SER A 348 -7.91 21.24 14.14
C SER A 348 -8.29 22.29 13.09
N SER A 349 -9.51 22.23 12.53
CA SER A 349 -9.99 23.20 11.55
C SER A 349 -10.48 24.52 12.18
N ILE A 350 -10.83 24.51 13.46
CA ILE A 350 -11.30 25.70 14.19
C ILE A 350 -10.11 26.59 14.57
N SER A 351 -10.10 27.84 14.11
CA SER A 351 -9.08 28.83 14.46
C SER A 351 -9.10 29.19 15.96
N LYS A 352 -7.97 29.69 16.48
CA LYS A 352 -7.88 30.13 17.89
C LYS A 352 -8.85 31.28 18.17
N ASP A 353 -8.98 32.22 17.23
CA ASP A 353 -9.83 33.41 17.40
C ASP A 353 -11.33 33.09 17.38
N ARG A 354 -11.73 32.02 16.68
CA ARG A 354 -13.11 31.54 16.65
C ARG A 354 -13.54 30.89 17.96
N PHE A 355 -12.58 30.37 18.73
CA PHE A 355 -12.81 29.65 19.99
C PHE A 355 -12.76 30.61 21.19
N ASP A 356 -13.66 31.59 21.22
CA ASP A 356 -13.60 32.74 22.13
C ASP A 356 -14.66 32.74 23.24
N LYS A 357 -15.86 32.20 22.97
CA LYS A 357 -17.02 32.28 23.87
C LYS A 357 -17.42 30.92 24.44
N PRO A 358 -17.55 30.76 25.77
CA PRO A 358 -17.91 29.50 26.42
C PRO A 358 -19.12 28.75 25.82
N VAL A 359 -20.22 29.46 25.59
CA VAL A 359 -21.47 28.86 25.06
C VAL A 359 -21.27 28.35 23.62
N ARG A 360 -20.60 29.15 22.79
CA ARG A 360 -20.26 28.81 21.41
C ARG A 360 -19.30 27.62 21.36
N ASN A 361 -18.26 27.63 22.20
CA ASN A 361 -17.32 26.53 22.35
C ASN A 361 -18.05 25.22 22.68
N ARG A 362 -19.04 25.26 23.58
CA ARG A 362 -19.84 24.07 23.93
C ARG A 362 -20.67 23.56 22.75
N LEU A 363 -21.30 24.45 21.98
CA LEU A 363 -22.00 24.09 20.73
C LEU A 363 -21.06 23.49 19.68
N TYR A 364 -19.82 23.97 19.60
CA TYR A 364 -18.82 23.40 18.69
C TYR A 364 -18.46 21.97 19.08
N LEU A 365 -18.32 21.67 20.37
CA LEU A 365 -18.09 20.30 20.82
C LEU A 365 -19.27 19.38 20.49
N LEU A 366 -20.50 19.84 20.70
CA LEU A 366 -21.71 19.10 20.31
C LEU A 366 -21.78 18.86 18.80
N LEU A 367 -21.41 19.85 17.99
CA LEU A 367 -21.36 19.72 16.54
C LEU A 367 -20.25 18.77 16.07
N GLY A 368 -19.06 18.85 16.67
CA GLY A 368 -17.97 17.92 16.39
C GLY A 368 -18.34 16.48 16.76
N TRP A 369 -19.05 16.31 17.88
CA TRP A 369 -19.58 15.01 18.28
C TRP A 369 -20.64 14.49 17.30
N LEU A 370 -21.61 15.32 16.92
CA LEU A 370 -22.62 14.99 15.91
C LEU A 370 -21.95 14.54 14.60
N HIS A 371 -21.01 15.34 14.08
CA HIS A 371 -20.28 15.05 12.84
C HIS A 371 -19.52 13.71 12.94
N GLY A 372 -18.83 13.47 14.05
CA GLY A 372 -18.15 12.21 14.32
C GLY A 372 -19.11 11.02 14.35
N VAL A 373 -20.27 11.15 15.00
CA VAL A 373 -21.28 10.09 15.10
C VAL A 373 -21.89 9.78 13.72
N ILE A 374 -22.33 10.78 12.96
CA ILE A 374 -22.97 10.54 11.66
C ILE A 374 -21.99 9.94 10.64
N GLN A 375 -20.71 10.37 10.67
CA GLN A 375 -19.65 9.77 9.85
C GLN A 375 -19.38 8.33 10.27
N GLU A 376 -19.26 8.06 11.56
CA GLU A 376 -18.96 6.71 12.06
C GLU A 376 -20.09 5.73 11.74
N ARG A 377 -21.36 6.17 11.78
CA ARG A 377 -22.52 5.37 11.34
C ARG A 377 -22.43 4.91 9.88
N LEU A 378 -21.73 5.63 8.99
CA LEU A 378 -21.54 5.19 7.59
C LEU A 378 -20.74 3.89 7.48
N ARG A 379 -19.91 3.56 8.48
CA ARG A 379 -19.18 2.27 8.52
C ARG A 379 -20.09 1.07 8.75
N PHE A 380 -21.31 1.31 9.21
CA PHE A 380 -22.29 0.28 9.57
C PHE A 380 -23.46 0.21 8.58
N VAL A 381 -23.43 0.89 7.43
CA VAL A 381 -24.45 0.74 6.37
C VAL A 381 -24.63 -0.74 6.04
N PRO A 382 -25.84 -1.32 6.01
CA PRO A 382 -27.14 -0.65 6.04
C PRO A 382 -27.73 -0.38 7.44
N GLN A 383 -27.13 -0.86 8.53
CA GLN A 383 -27.65 -0.70 9.89
C GLN A 383 -27.47 0.73 10.44
N GLY A 384 -26.32 1.36 10.14
CA GLY A 384 -26.05 2.73 10.56
C GLY A 384 -26.81 3.79 9.75
N TRP A 385 -26.90 3.56 8.45
CA TRP A 385 -27.71 4.33 7.49
C TRP A 385 -28.19 3.37 6.41
N THR A 386 -29.35 3.62 5.81
CA THR A 386 -29.84 2.78 4.71
C THR A 386 -28.99 2.92 3.44
N GLU A 387 -28.37 4.09 3.23
CA GLU A 387 -27.52 4.40 2.09
C GLU A 387 -26.14 4.96 2.52
N LYS A 388 -25.17 4.93 1.61
CA LYS A 388 -23.84 5.56 1.83
C LYS A 388 -23.89 7.04 1.46
N TYR A 389 -24.23 7.88 2.44
CA TYR A 389 -24.18 9.34 2.29
C TYR A 389 -22.75 9.89 2.37
N GLU A 390 -22.56 11.11 1.88
CA GLU A 390 -21.28 11.82 1.90
C GLU A 390 -21.34 13.00 2.87
N PHE A 391 -20.85 12.78 4.10
CA PHE A 391 -20.70 13.83 5.11
C PHE A 391 -19.24 14.28 5.17
N THR A 392 -18.96 15.49 4.70
CA THR A 392 -17.61 16.02 4.52
C THR A 392 -17.22 17.01 5.61
N GLU A 393 -15.92 17.30 5.75
CA GLU A 393 -15.42 18.37 6.62
C GLU A 393 -15.92 19.76 6.20
N ALA A 394 -16.26 19.94 4.92
CA ALA A 394 -16.85 21.18 4.43
C ALA A 394 -18.27 21.37 5.00
N ASP A 395 -19.06 20.30 5.12
CA ASP A 395 -20.39 20.36 5.74
C ASP A 395 -20.28 20.72 7.23
N ALA A 396 -19.30 20.14 7.94
CA ALA A 396 -19.03 20.46 9.34
C ALA A 396 -18.58 21.92 9.55
N THR A 397 -17.73 22.43 8.65
CA THR A 397 -17.30 23.83 8.66
C THR A 397 -18.47 24.77 8.36
N HIS A 398 -19.31 24.42 7.38
CA HIS A 398 -20.51 25.18 7.07
C HIS A 398 -21.49 25.20 8.25
N ALA A 399 -21.66 24.07 8.95
CA ALA A 399 -22.48 24.03 10.17
C ALA A 399 -21.96 24.97 11.26
N LEU A 400 -20.64 25.09 11.45
CA LEU A 400 -20.07 26.08 12.37
C LEU A 400 -20.45 27.51 11.96
N ASP A 401 -20.33 27.84 10.67
CA ASP A 401 -20.62 29.19 10.15
C ASP A 401 -22.10 29.55 10.34
N VAL A 402 -22.98 28.59 10.11
CA VAL A 402 -24.41 28.77 10.34
C VAL A 402 -24.72 28.97 11.82
N ILE A 403 -24.15 28.14 12.71
CA ILE A 403 -24.32 28.31 14.16
C ILE A 403 -23.86 29.72 14.58
N ASP A 404 -22.69 30.17 14.11
CA ASP A 404 -22.21 31.51 14.44
C ASP A 404 -23.16 32.60 13.95
N SER A 405 -23.67 32.49 12.72
CA SER A 405 -24.63 33.45 12.17
C SER A 405 -25.95 33.51 12.94
N LEU A 406 -26.40 32.38 13.50
CA LEU A 406 -27.62 32.31 14.31
C LEU A 406 -27.43 32.90 15.72
N LEU A 407 -26.18 32.89 16.21
CA LEU A 407 -25.82 33.43 17.53
C LEU A 407 -25.42 34.91 17.48
N ASP A 408 -24.93 35.39 16.33
CA ASP A 408 -24.49 36.77 16.16
C ASP A 408 -25.69 37.69 15.87
N ASP A 409 -26.13 38.41 16.89
CA ASP A 409 -27.22 39.39 16.83
C ASP A 409 -26.81 40.78 16.28
N GLY A 410 -25.58 40.88 15.75
CA GLY A 410 -25.01 42.13 15.24
C GLY A 410 -24.65 43.17 16.31
N LYS A 411 -24.82 42.88 17.61
CA LYS A 411 -24.59 43.85 18.71
C LYS A 411 -23.32 43.61 19.53
N GLY A 412 -22.53 42.57 19.20
CA GLY A 412 -21.12 42.42 19.61
C GLY A 412 -20.85 42.31 21.13
N ARG A 413 -21.87 42.23 21.99
CA ARG A 413 -21.72 42.28 23.46
C ARG A 413 -22.70 41.38 24.23
N VAL A 414 -23.27 40.37 23.61
CA VAL A 414 -24.23 39.51 24.31
C VAL A 414 -23.49 38.35 24.98
N THR A 415 -23.49 38.34 26.31
CA THR A 415 -23.32 37.10 27.09
C THR A 415 -24.42 36.15 26.66
N LEU A 416 -24.07 35.11 25.92
CA LEU A 416 -25.03 34.13 25.43
C LEU A 416 -25.63 33.37 26.63
N ASP A 417 -26.95 33.29 26.65
CA ASP A 417 -27.72 32.58 27.66
C ASP A 417 -28.27 31.30 27.02
N PRO A 418 -27.87 30.09 27.49
CA PRO A 418 -28.31 28.82 26.93
C PRO A 418 -29.83 28.66 26.81
N GLU A 419 -30.60 29.31 27.70
CA GLU A 419 -32.06 29.24 27.67
C GLU A 419 -32.69 30.03 26.51
N LYS A 420 -31.96 31.02 25.98
CA LYS A 420 -32.43 31.95 24.94
C LYS A 420 -31.88 31.63 23.56
N LEU A 421 -31.10 30.55 23.43
CA LEU A 421 -30.57 30.15 22.14
C LEU A 421 -31.70 29.76 21.18
N PRO A 422 -31.57 30.08 19.88
CA PRO A 422 -32.59 29.77 18.87
C PRO A 422 -32.52 28.27 18.51
N TRP A 423 -32.85 27.40 19.46
CA TRP A 423 -32.70 25.96 19.37
C TRP A 423 -33.42 25.36 18.16
N ASP A 424 -34.66 25.77 17.91
CA ASP A 424 -35.43 25.31 16.75
C ASP A 424 -34.76 25.67 15.42
N ALA A 425 -34.15 26.87 15.33
CA ALA A 425 -33.45 27.30 14.13
C ALA A 425 -32.16 26.49 13.94
N ILE A 426 -31.37 26.29 15.01
CA ILE A 426 -30.14 25.49 14.98
C ILE A 426 -30.47 24.08 14.49
N ARG A 427 -31.47 23.42 15.10
CA ARG A 427 -31.86 22.06 14.73
C ARG A 427 -32.40 21.98 13.32
N ALA A 428 -33.31 22.87 12.93
CA ALA A 428 -33.87 22.90 11.58
C ALA A 428 -32.78 23.07 10.52
N THR A 429 -31.77 23.91 10.78
CA THR A 429 -30.68 24.10 9.82
C THR A 429 -29.74 22.91 9.78
N LEU A 430 -29.36 22.31 10.91
CA LEU A 430 -28.51 21.10 10.89
C LEU A 430 -29.23 19.92 10.21
N CYS A 431 -30.50 19.70 10.56
CA CYS A 431 -31.32 18.60 10.03
C CYS A 431 -31.72 18.77 8.57
N LYS A 432 -32.01 19.98 8.08
CA LYS A 432 -32.53 20.18 6.71
C LYS A 432 -31.57 20.92 5.79
N GLY A 433 -30.81 21.86 6.35
CA GLY A 433 -29.95 22.76 5.58
C GLY A 433 -28.54 22.21 5.34
N VAL A 434 -27.95 21.55 6.34
CA VAL A 434 -26.56 21.09 6.27
C VAL A 434 -26.48 19.58 6.05
N PHE A 435 -26.76 18.77 7.07
CA PHE A 435 -26.53 17.33 6.99
C PHE A 435 -27.68 16.59 6.29
N GLY A 436 -28.93 16.86 6.63
CA GLY A 436 -30.04 16.14 5.99
C GLY A 436 -30.32 16.57 4.54
N GLY A 437 -29.71 17.65 4.05
CA GLY A 437 -29.67 17.93 2.61
C GLY A 437 -28.96 16.84 1.79
N ARG A 438 -28.16 15.98 2.45
CA ARG A 438 -27.51 14.81 1.86
C ARG A 438 -28.34 13.53 1.97
N ILE A 439 -29.33 13.50 2.86
CA ILE A 439 -30.09 12.30 3.20
C ILE A 439 -31.33 12.23 2.30
N THR A 440 -31.50 11.07 1.67
CA THR A 440 -32.59 10.79 0.72
C THR A 440 -33.72 9.97 1.35
N SER A 441 -33.43 9.21 2.41
CA SER A 441 -34.36 8.30 3.07
C SER A 441 -35.04 8.97 4.26
N ASP A 442 -36.37 8.91 4.33
CA ASP A 442 -37.15 9.45 5.45
C ASP A 442 -36.80 8.79 6.78
N THR A 443 -36.49 7.48 6.76
CA THR A 443 -36.07 6.74 7.95
C THR A 443 -34.73 7.25 8.47
N ASP A 444 -33.77 7.46 7.57
CA ASP A 444 -32.47 8.02 7.93
C ASP A 444 -32.60 9.48 8.39
N GLN A 445 -33.48 10.26 7.77
CA GLN A 445 -33.74 11.62 8.20
C GLN A 445 -34.29 11.66 9.64
N ASN A 446 -35.14 10.71 10.03
CA ASN A 446 -35.61 10.59 11.40
C ASN A 446 -34.48 10.27 12.38
N VAL A 447 -33.54 9.38 12.01
CA VAL A 447 -32.35 9.09 12.83
C VAL A 447 -31.50 10.35 13.04
N LEU A 448 -31.24 11.13 11.98
CA LEU A 448 -30.52 12.40 12.12
C LEU A 448 -31.27 13.37 13.05
N ASN A 449 -32.59 13.49 12.87
CA ASN A 449 -33.43 14.36 13.69
C ASN A 449 -33.34 14.00 15.17
N GLU A 450 -33.47 12.71 15.53
CA GLU A 450 -33.40 12.26 16.92
C GLU A 450 -32.04 12.58 17.58
N ILE A 451 -30.93 12.36 16.86
CA ILE A 451 -29.59 12.68 17.36
C ILE A 451 -29.44 14.20 17.57
N VAL A 452 -29.89 15.01 16.61
CA VAL A 452 -29.80 16.47 16.67
C VAL A 452 -30.73 17.04 17.75
N ASP A 453 -31.95 16.54 17.87
CA ASP A 453 -32.94 16.96 18.88
C ASP A 453 -32.44 16.73 20.30
N TYR A 454 -31.76 15.59 20.54
CA TYR A 454 -31.15 15.28 21.82
C TYR A 454 -29.94 16.19 22.12
N LEU A 455 -28.97 16.25 21.20
CA LEU A 455 -27.71 16.97 21.41
C LEU A 455 -27.89 18.50 21.46
N PHE A 456 -28.73 19.06 20.59
CA PHE A 456 -28.96 20.50 20.49
C PHE A 456 -30.22 20.90 21.25
N SER A 457 -30.15 20.69 22.56
CA SER A 457 -31.19 21.04 23.53
C SER A 457 -30.61 21.86 24.69
N GLN A 458 -31.45 22.58 25.42
CA GLN A 458 -31.03 23.31 26.62
C GLN A 458 -30.37 22.38 27.66
N ALA A 459 -30.81 21.12 27.75
CA ALA A 459 -30.25 20.12 28.65
C ALA A 459 -28.77 19.81 28.37
N SER A 460 -28.28 20.05 27.15
CA SER A 460 -26.87 19.86 26.78
C SER A 460 -25.90 20.76 27.55
N PHE A 461 -26.42 21.80 28.21
CA PHE A 461 -25.67 22.71 29.08
C PHE A 461 -25.68 22.31 30.56
N ASN A 462 -26.43 21.25 30.92
CA ASN A 462 -26.43 20.74 32.30
C ASN A 462 -25.09 20.08 32.65
N VAL A 463 -24.77 20.11 33.94
CA VAL A 463 -23.67 19.33 34.53
C VAL A 463 -23.91 17.85 34.23
N ASP A 464 -22.86 17.10 33.95
CA ASP A 464 -22.93 15.66 33.68
C ASP A 464 -23.80 15.24 32.47
N PHE A 465 -24.09 16.14 31.52
CA PHE A 465 -24.86 15.79 30.33
C PHE A 465 -24.21 14.63 29.55
N LYS A 466 -24.93 13.52 29.41
CA LYS A 466 -24.47 12.32 28.68
C LYS A 466 -24.60 12.56 27.18
N LEU A 467 -23.51 12.38 26.43
CA LEU A 467 -23.54 12.42 24.97
C LEU A 467 -24.21 11.17 24.37
N VAL A 468 -24.22 10.08 25.13
CA VAL A 468 -24.79 8.79 24.75
C VAL A 468 -25.85 8.41 25.79
N PRO A 469 -27.14 8.74 25.57
CA PRO A 469 -28.19 8.54 26.59
C PRO A 469 -28.43 7.06 26.92
N SER A 470 -28.16 6.16 25.98
CA SER A 470 -28.32 4.72 26.12
C SER A 470 -27.20 4.03 26.92
N SER A 471 -26.13 4.75 27.27
CA SER A 471 -24.94 4.20 27.92
C SER A 471 -24.67 4.88 29.26
N GLU A 472 -24.67 4.11 30.35
CA GLU A 472 -24.33 4.63 31.69
C GLU A 472 -22.87 5.07 31.79
N ASP A 473 -21.96 4.29 31.20
CA ASP A 473 -20.52 4.56 31.13
C ASP A 473 -20.14 5.39 29.89
N GLY A 474 -21.13 5.97 29.20
CA GLY A 474 -20.94 6.79 28.02
C GLY A 474 -20.23 8.11 28.35
N PRO A 475 -19.60 8.74 27.34
CA PRO A 475 -18.90 10.00 27.53
C PRO A 475 -19.90 11.10 27.90
N LYS A 476 -19.50 11.91 28.88
CA LYS A 476 -20.24 13.09 29.31
C LYS A 476 -19.57 14.34 28.78
N MET A 477 -20.35 15.41 28.64
CA MET A 477 -19.81 16.73 28.30
C MET A 477 -18.78 17.18 29.36
N PRO A 478 -17.61 17.70 28.94
CA PRO A 478 -16.65 18.29 29.86
C PRO A 478 -17.21 19.55 30.52
N GLU A 479 -16.86 19.75 31.79
CA GLU A 479 -17.29 20.92 32.57
C GLU A 479 -16.59 22.22 32.14
N GLY A 480 -15.33 22.13 31.68
CA GLY A 480 -14.61 23.28 31.13
C GLY A 480 -15.01 23.58 29.69
N ASN A 481 -14.67 24.79 29.21
CA ASN A 481 -15.04 25.29 27.88
C ASN A 481 -13.85 25.87 27.10
N THR A 482 -12.63 25.58 27.57
CA THR A 482 -11.38 25.98 26.91
C THR A 482 -10.92 24.89 25.95
N ARG A 483 -10.05 25.27 25.02
CA ARG A 483 -9.55 24.37 23.99
C ARG A 483 -8.68 23.27 24.59
N GLU A 484 -7.94 23.60 25.65
CA GLU A 484 -7.10 22.70 26.41
C GLU A 484 -7.95 21.62 27.10
N VAL A 485 -9.04 22.02 27.77
CA VAL A 485 -9.94 21.06 28.43
C VAL A 485 -10.59 20.13 27.42
N TYR A 486 -11.04 20.64 26.28
CA TYR A 486 -11.60 19.78 25.23
C TYR A 486 -10.57 18.84 24.65
N ARG A 487 -9.32 19.29 24.47
CA ARG A 487 -8.23 18.42 24.01
C ARG A 487 -7.97 17.28 25.00
N GLU A 488 -7.82 17.59 26.29
CA GLU A 488 -7.63 16.58 27.34
C GLU A 488 -8.81 15.60 27.40
N TRP A 489 -10.03 16.09 27.24
CA TRP A 489 -11.23 15.27 27.18
C TRP A 489 -11.25 14.34 25.96
N ILE A 490 -10.88 14.85 24.77
CA ILE A 490 -10.75 14.04 23.54
C ILE A 490 -9.65 12.99 23.71
N ASP A 491 -8.49 13.37 24.27
CA ASP A 491 -7.35 12.47 24.50
C ASP A 491 -7.75 11.26 25.36
N ALA A 492 -8.66 11.46 26.33
CA ALA A 492 -9.17 10.43 27.22
C ALA A 492 -10.20 9.47 26.58
N LEU A 493 -10.74 9.78 25.40
CA LEU A 493 -11.65 8.89 24.67
C LEU A 493 -10.90 7.63 24.18
N PRO A 494 -11.59 6.47 24.07
CA PRO A 494 -11.02 5.28 23.45
C PRO A 494 -10.81 5.50 21.94
N GLU A 495 -9.81 4.82 21.38
CA GLU A 495 -9.57 4.81 19.93
C GLU A 495 -10.68 4.07 19.19
N TYR A 496 -11.13 2.92 19.73
CA TYR A 496 -12.29 2.20 19.23
C TYR A 496 -13.57 2.90 19.69
N THR A 497 -14.48 3.17 18.76
CA THR A 497 -15.81 3.73 19.08
C THR A 497 -16.81 2.61 19.33
N PRO A 498 -17.35 2.48 20.56
CA PRO A 498 -18.39 1.50 20.84
C PRO A 498 -19.65 1.75 19.99
N PRO A 499 -20.34 0.70 19.49
CA PRO A 499 -21.57 0.86 18.70
C PRO A 499 -22.66 1.64 19.45
N GLU A 500 -22.71 1.50 20.79
CA GLU A 500 -23.67 2.22 21.61
C GLU A 500 -23.51 3.74 21.50
N TRP A 501 -22.30 4.25 21.25
CA TRP A 501 -22.02 5.69 21.13
C TRP A 501 -22.65 6.32 19.89
N ILE A 502 -22.81 5.52 18.85
CA ILE A 502 -23.41 5.94 17.61
C ILE A 502 -24.88 5.54 17.53
N GLY A 503 -25.49 5.06 18.63
CA GLY A 503 -26.90 4.68 18.69
C GLY A 503 -27.19 3.33 18.00
N LEU A 504 -26.22 2.42 17.96
CA LEU A 504 -26.39 1.05 17.46
C LEU A 504 -26.17 0.06 18.60
N ASP A 505 -26.74 -1.14 18.46
CA ASP A 505 -26.48 -2.25 19.37
C ASP A 505 -25.29 -3.11 18.90
N ARG A 506 -24.87 -4.06 19.74
CA ARG A 506 -23.76 -4.97 19.44
C ARG A 506 -24.02 -5.91 18.26
N SER A 507 -25.27 -6.09 17.82
CA SER A 507 -25.59 -6.90 16.63
C SER A 507 -25.12 -6.21 15.36
N ALA A 508 -25.11 -4.87 15.32
CA ALA A 508 -24.60 -4.12 14.17
C ALA A 508 -23.10 -4.34 13.95
N GLU A 509 -22.30 -4.44 15.02
CA GLU A 509 -20.87 -4.78 14.91
C GLU A 509 -20.66 -6.20 14.39
N LYS A 510 -21.42 -7.18 14.90
CA LYS A 510 -21.34 -8.56 14.41
C LYS A 510 -21.65 -8.65 12.92
N GLU A 511 -22.70 -7.96 12.47
CA GLU A 511 -23.07 -7.96 11.05
C GLU A 511 -22.07 -7.19 10.18
N ARG A 512 -21.44 -6.13 10.71
CA ARG A 512 -20.34 -5.44 10.04
C ARG A 512 -19.13 -6.35 9.88
N GLU A 513 -18.70 -7.03 10.95
CA GLU A 513 -17.58 -7.98 10.94
C GLU A 513 -17.82 -9.13 9.96
N LYS A 514 -19.02 -9.72 9.98
CA LYS A 514 -19.40 -10.77 9.03
C LYS A 514 -19.25 -10.32 7.58
N ARG A 515 -19.76 -9.13 7.25
CA ARG A 515 -19.64 -8.57 5.88
C ARG A 515 -18.21 -8.27 5.48
N LEU A 516 -17.36 -7.84 6.43
CA LEU A 516 -15.94 -7.65 6.19
C LEU A 516 -15.25 -8.99 5.87
N VAL A 517 -15.57 -10.05 6.61
CA VAL A 517 -15.06 -11.41 6.37
C VAL A 517 -15.53 -11.93 5.01
N GLU A 518 -16.83 -11.83 4.70
CA GLU A 518 -17.39 -12.25 3.41
C GLU A 518 -16.71 -11.52 2.25
N SER A 519 -16.60 -10.18 2.33
CA SER A 519 -15.91 -9.38 1.31
C SER A 519 -14.43 -9.77 1.17
N THR A 520 -13.76 -10.10 2.28
CA THR A 520 -12.36 -10.57 2.25
C THR A 520 -12.25 -11.89 1.49
N ILE A 521 -13.13 -12.85 1.77
CA ILE A 521 -13.13 -14.18 1.12
C ILE A 521 -13.45 -14.06 -0.37
N GLU A 522 -14.42 -13.22 -0.74
CA GLU A 522 -14.76 -12.94 -2.14
C GLU A 522 -13.56 -12.35 -2.90
N LYS A 523 -12.89 -11.36 -2.32
CA LYS A 523 -11.67 -10.78 -2.91
C LYS A 523 -10.54 -11.81 -3.05
N VAL A 524 -10.34 -12.66 -2.04
CA VAL A 524 -9.35 -13.75 -2.09
C VAL A 524 -9.69 -14.71 -3.24
N ALA A 525 -10.96 -15.09 -3.42
CA ALA A 525 -11.39 -15.97 -4.50
C ALA A 525 -11.19 -15.34 -5.88
N LEU A 526 -11.57 -14.07 -6.04
CA LEU A 526 -11.38 -13.29 -7.27
C LEU A 526 -9.92 -13.29 -7.75
N ILE A 527 -9.00 -12.99 -6.83
CA ILE A 527 -7.57 -12.91 -7.16
C ILE A 527 -6.98 -14.29 -7.44
N GLN A 528 -7.44 -15.31 -6.72
CA GLN A 528 -7.01 -16.69 -6.96
C GLN A 528 -7.37 -17.15 -8.37
N GLU A 529 -8.60 -16.90 -8.82
CA GLU A 529 -9.06 -17.27 -10.17
C GLU A 529 -8.24 -16.57 -11.25
N HIS A 530 -7.94 -15.28 -11.07
CA HIS A 530 -7.11 -14.52 -12.01
C HIS A 530 -5.68 -15.07 -12.09
N SER A 531 -5.06 -15.35 -10.93
CA SER A 531 -3.69 -15.87 -10.86
C SER A 531 -3.51 -17.26 -11.49
N GLU A 532 -4.59 -18.05 -11.60
CA GLU A 532 -4.57 -19.39 -12.19
C GLU A 532 -4.76 -19.40 -13.69
N ASN A 533 -5.36 -18.34 -14.26
CA ASN A 533 -5.53 -18.22 -15.72
C ASN A 533 -4.22 -17.80 -16.43
N ASP A 534 -3.24 -17.29 -15.68
CA ASP A 534 -1.94 -16.82 -16.18
C ASP A 534 -0.78 -17.84 -15.95
N ASP A 535 -1.03 -18.97 -15.28
CA ASP A 535 -0.05 -20.05 -14.96
C ASP A 535 -0.07 -21.17 -16.02
#